data_AF-C7H1N8-F1
#
_entry.id   AF-C7H1N8-F1
#
_cell.length_a   1.000
_cell.length_b   1.000
_cell.length_c   1.000
_cell.angle_alpha   90.00
_cell.angle_beta   90.00
_cell.angle_gamma   90.00
#
_symmetry.space_group_name_H-M   'P 1'
#
loop_
_entity.id
_entity.type
_entity.pdbx_description
1 polymer ?
#
loop_
_entity_poly.entity_id
_entity_poly.type
_entity_poly.pdbx_seq_one_letter_code
_entity_poly.pdbx_strand_id
1 'polypeptide(L)'
;MTENNLYVDMQLINYSNGHIILTARGKEAFELGTNTLNPPDGSGSYIDAVGNIYGFYCLNKIYFKQGTTVENPQEEQNIRTAGGYFMIPSASNCYWYSMGTSKVDGKEYYTEVFQTGTTNHPDESYEYLFQGNELVYMRHGGATIKVNEISGTPRTDLLKIPDGYTDTTNS
;
A
#
# COMPACT_ATOMS: atom_id res chain seq x y z
N MET A 1 7.26 6.70 -16.63
CA MET A 1 6.40 5.97 -15.67
C MET A 1 5.01 6.57 -15.77
N THR A 2 4.00 5.73 -15.94
CA THR A 2 2.57 6.12 -15.94
C THR A 2 2.19 6.71 -14.58
N GLU A 3 1.26 7.68 -14.57
CA GLU A 3 0.71 8.19 -13.32
C GLU A 3 0.04 7.06 -12.54
N ASN A 4 0.39 6.91 -11.25
CA ASN A 4 -0.30 5.98 -10.38
C ASN A 4 -1.65 6.55 -9.99
N ASN A 5 -2.70 5.88 -10.45
CA ASN A 5 -4.07 6.16 -10.05
C ASN A 5 -4.67 4.86 -9.53
N LEU A 6 -4.83 4.77 -8.21
CA LEU A 6 -5.40 3.57 -7.58
C LEU A 6 -6.10 3.87 -6.26
N TYR A 7 -6.98 2.94 -5.91
CA TYR A 7 -7.48 2.70 -4.57
C TYR A 7 -7.40 1.21 -4.28
N VAL A 8 -6.91 0.86 -3.09
CA VAL A 8 -6.83 -0.52 -2.61
C VAL A 8 -7.23 -0.57 -1.13
N ASP A 9 -8.08 -1.54 -0.81
CA ASP A 9 -8.51 -1.91 0.53
C ASP A 9 -8.11 -3.36 0.80
N MET A 10 -7.36 -3.58 1.87
CA MET A 10 -6.70 -4.86 2.17
C MET A 10 -6.85 -5.24 3.64
N GLN A 11 -6.96 -6.54 3.89
CA GLN A 11 -7.02 -7.14 5.22
C GLN A 11 -5.90 -8.17 5.42
N LEU A 12 -5.10 -8.01 6.47
CA LEU A 12 -4.11 -8.99 6.91
C LEU A 12 -4.82 -10.11 7.66
N ILE A 13 -4.71 -11.33 7.14
CA ILE A 13 -5.44 -12.47 7.70
C ILE A 13 -4.61 -13.32 8.67
N ASN A 14 -3.28 -13.27 8.59
CA ASN A 14 -2.37 -14.06 9.44
C ASN A 14 -1.57 -13.24 10.48
N TYR A 15 -1.73 -11.91 10.49
CA TYR A 15 -1.23 -11.02 11.54
C TYR A 15 -2.41 -10.18 12.04
N SER A 16 -2.75 -10.32 13.33
CA SER A 16 -3.70 -9.50 14.12
C SER A 16 -4.57 -8.50 13.34
N ASN A 17 -5.75 -8.88 12.83
CA ASN A 17 -6.81 -8.03 12.24
C ASN A 17 -6.38 -6.75 11.48
N GLY A 18 -5.20 -6.75 10.87
CA GLY A 18 -4.64 -5.55 10.26
C GLY A 18 -5.44 -5.18 9.03
N HIS A 19 -5.73 -3.91 8.85
CA HIS A 19 -6.42 -3.37 7.71
C HIS A 19 -5.58 -2.25 7.13
N ILE A 20 -5.45 -2.26 5.81
CA ILE A 20 -4.59 -1.35 5.07
C ILE A 20 -5.43 -0.71 3.97
N ILE A 21 -5.44 0.61 3.98
CA ILE A 21 -6.09 1.41 2.95
C ILE A 21 -5.02 2.24 2.26
N LEU A 22 -4.99 2.14 0.93
CA LEU A 22 -4.06 2.88 0.07
C LEU A 22 -4.84 3.62 -1.00
N THR A 23 -4.48 4.87 -1.27
CA THR A 23 -4.88 5.54 -2.51
C THR A 23 -3.78 6.46 -3.04
N ALA A 24 -3.70 6.54 -4.36
CA ALA A 24 -2.72 7.34 -5.08
C ALA A 24 -3.39 8.08 -6.22
N ARG A 25 -3.04 9.36 -6.42
CA ARG A 25 -3.43 10.15 -7.60
C ARG A 25 -2.23 10.97 -8.05
N GLY A 26 -1.51 10.47 -9.06
CA GLY A 26 -0.25 11.08 -9.48
C GLY A 26 0.71 11.20 -8.29
N LYS A 27 1.11 12.42 -7.95
CA LYS A 27 2.07 12.69 -6.86
C LYS A 27 1.48 12.60 -5.45
N GLU A 28 0.16 12.60 -5.31
CA GLU A 28 -0.49 12.55 -4.00
C GLU A 28 -0.73 11.10 -3.57
N ALA A 29 -0.51 10.81 -2.30
CA ALA A 29 -0.69 9.47 -1.77
C ALA A 29 -1.27 9.50 -0.35
N PHE A 30 -2.06 8.50 -0.01
CA PHE A 30 -2.53 8.25 1.34
C PHE A 30 -2.38 6.77 1.67
N GLU A 31 -1.88 6.50 2.86
CA GLU A 31 -1.77 5.18 3.46
C GLU A 31 -2.31 5.22 4.89
N LEU A 32 -3.10 4.22 5.25
CA LEU A 32 -3.56 4.00 6.62
C LEU A 32 -3.43 2.51 6.96
N GLY A 33 -2.69 2.22 8.03
CA GLY A 33 -2.72 0.94 8.73
C GLY A 33 -3.54 1.05 10.02
N THR A 34 -4.46 0.13 10.24
CA THR A 34 -5.29 0.05 11.44
C THR A 34 -5.53 -1.41 11.85
N ASN A 35 -5.87 -1.67 13.11
CA ASN A 35 -6.20 -3.03 13.57
C ASN A 35 -7.72 -3.32 13.51
N THR A 36 -8.51 -2.37 13.01
CA THR A 36 -9.96 -2.48 12.90
C THR A 36 -10.46 -2.00 11.54
N LEU A 37 -11.53 -2.62 11.00
CA LEU A 37 -12.14 -2.21 9.72
C LEU A 37 -12.73 -0.77 9.75
N ASN A 38 -12.92 -0.18 10.93
CA ASN A 38 -13.49 1.16 11.13
C ASN A 38 -12.72 1.85 12.27
N PRO A 39 -11.81 2.80 11.98
CA PRO A 39 -10.85 3.23 12.98
C PRO A 39 -11.46 4.23 13.98
N PRO A 40 -11.25 3.99 15.28
CA PRO A 40 -10.69 5.02 16.15
C PRO A 40 -9.17 4.83 16.32
N ASP A 41 -8.59 3.73 15.83
CA ASP A 41 -7.18 3.37 16.00
C ASP A 41 -6.43 3.25 14.66
N GLY A 42 -5.11 3.46 14.69
CA GLY A 42 -4.24 3.36 13.51
C GLY A 42 -3.28 4.52 13.34
N SER A 43 -2.42 4.38 12.34
CA SER A 43 -1.48 5.40 11.90
C SER A 43 -1.28 5.32 10.41
N GLY A 44 -0.93 6.44 9.80
CA GLY A 44 -0.76 6.49 8.37
C GLY A 44 0.15 7.62 7.93
N SER A 45 0.24 7.74 6.61
CA SER A 45 0.99 8.82 5.97
C SER A 45 0.20 9.43 4.82
N TYR A 46 0.42 10.72 4.60
CA TYR A 46 -0.10 11.47 3.46
C TYR A 46 1.06 12.19 2.77
N ILE A 47 1.11 12.12 1.44
CA ILE A 47 2.04 12.87 0.59
C ILE A 47 1.22 13.86 -0.22
N ASP A 48 1.58 15.14 -0.12
CA ASP A 48 0.94 16.19 -0.92
C ASP A 48 1.54 16.32 -2.33
N ALA A 49 0.91 17.14 -3.17
CA ALA A 49 1.32 17.30 -4.57
C ALA A 49 2.74 17.89 -4.76
N VAL A 50 3.32 18.52 -3.72
CA VAL A 50 4.67 19.10 -3.77
C VAL A 50 5.72 18.22 -3.09
N GLY A 51 5.33 17.08 -2.51
CA GLY A 51 6.25 16.10 -1.92
C GLY A 51 6.46 16.23 -0.42
N ASN A 52 5.66 17.03 0.29
CA ASN A 52 5.71 17.01 1.74
C ASN A 52 5.08 15.72 2.24
N ILE A 53 5.74 15.07 3.21
CA ILE A 53 5.22 13.88 3.86
C ILE A 53 4.68 14.27 5.24
N TYR A 54 3.50 13.76 5.56
CA TYR A 54 2.84 13.96 6.83
C TYR A 54 2.57 12.59 7.46
N GLY A 55 3.03 12.38 8.69
CA GLY A 55 2.61 11.25 9.50
C GLY A 55 1.40 11.63 10.35
N PHE A 56 0.47 10.69 10.56
CA PHE A 56 -0.69 10.94 11.43
C PHE A 56 -1.04 9.73 12.29
N TYR A 57 -1.58 10.00 13.48
CA TYR A 57 -2.06 9.00 14.43
C TYR A 57 -3.55 9.19 14.68
N CYS A 58 -4.35 8.17 14.39
CA CYS A 58 -5.82 8.25 14.48
C CYS A 58 -6.31 8.38 15.91
N LEU A 59 -5.69 7.64 16.84
CA LEU A 59 -6.11 7.60 18.24
C LEU A 59 -6.04 8.98 18.91
N ASN A 60 -4.96 9.71 18.64
CA ASN A 60 -4.70 11.01 19.24
C ASN A 60 -5.22 12.17 18.39
N LYS A 61 -5.67 11.89 17.16
CA LYS A 61 -6.01 12.90 16.14
C LYS A 61 -4.91 13.95 16.00
N ILE A 62 -3.67 13.49 15.84
CA ILE A 62 -2.51 14.35 15.62
C ILE A 62 -1.86 14.01 14.29
N TYR A 63 -1.26 15.02 13.67
CA TYR A 63 -0.38 14.84 12.53
C TYR A 63 0.87 15.69 12.70
N PHE A 64 1.94 15.31 12.00
CA PHE A 64 3.20 16.03 12.00
C PHE A 64 3.78 15.99 10.59
N LYS A 65 4.42 17.08 10.19
CA LYS A 65 5.19 17.13 8.96
C LYS A 65 6.53 16.42 9.19
N GLN A 66 6.85 15.44 8.35
CA GLN A 66 8.17 14.83 8.36
C GLN A 66 9.19 15.88 7.86
N GLY A 67 10.35 15.96 8.51
CA GLY A 67 11.37 16.99 8.22
C GLY A 67 11.99 16.89 6.82
N THR A 68 11.66 15.86 6.05
CA THR A 68 12.14 15.59 4.70
C THR A 68 11.02 15.82 3.68
N THR A 69 11.30 16.63 2.66
CA THR A 69 10.50 16.71 1.43
C THR A 69 11.12 15.74 0.42
N VAL A 70 10.31 14.87 -0.18
CA VAL A 70 10.80 13.96 -1.21
C VAL A 70 10.92 14.68 -2.56
N GLU A 71 12.11 14.63 -3.15
CA GLU A 71 12.39 15.24 -4.46
C GLU A 71 11.56 14.62 -5.58
N ASN A 72 11.27 13.31 -5.47
CA ASN A 72 10.43 12.57 -6.39
C ASN A 72 9.26 11.88 -5.66
N PRO A 73 8.15 12.59 -5.40
CA PRO A 73 7.00 12.06 -4.65
C PRO A 73 6.38 10.82 -5.29
N GLN A 74 6.46 10.73 -6.62
CA GLN A 74 5.96 9.59 -7.38
C GLN A 74 6.77 8.32 -7.10
N GLU A 75 8.08 8.45 -6.92
CA GLU A 75 8.98 7.34 -6.58
C GLU A 75 8.85 6.94 -5.12
N GLU A 76 8.73 7.89 -4.20
CA GLU A 76 8.43 7.61 -2.79
C GLU A 76 7.07 6.92 -2.63
N GLN A 77 6.04 7.38 -3.35
CA GLN A 77 4.75 6.70 -3.39
C GLN A 77 4.91 5.28 -3.93
N ASN A 78 5.66 5.11 -5.03
CA ASN A 78 5.98 3.79 -5.54
C ASN A 78 6.64 2.93 -4.46
N ILE A 79 7.55 3.46 -3.63
CA ILE A 79 8.16 2.69 -2.54
C ILE A 79 7.14 2.39 -1.43
N ARG A 80 6.22 3.30 -1.12
CA ARG A 80 5.18 3.05 -0.10
C ARG A 80 4.12 2.03 -0.58
N THR A 81 3.78 2.07 -1.86
CA THR A 81 2.92 1.05 -2.46
C THR A 81 3.71 -0.25 -2.67
N ALA A 82 4.80 -0.19 -3.43
CA ALA A 82 5.62 -1.31 -3.91
C ALA A 82 6.74 -1.80 -2.98
N GLY A 83 6.84 -1.25 -1.77
CA GLY A 83 7.77 -1.63 -0.70
C GLY A 83 7.12 -1.58 0.69
N GLY A 84 5.78 -1.50 0.73
CA GLY A 84 4.99 -1.56 1.95
C GLY A 84 4.05 -2.76 1.93
N TYR A 85 3.04 -2.74 1.04
CA TYR A 85 1.97 -3.76 1.05
C TYR A 85 1.33 -4.08 -0.31
N PHE A 86 1.43 -3.21 -1.34
CA PHE A 86 0.80 -3.41 -2.65
C PHE A 86 1.64 -2.87 -3.81
N MET A 87 2.34 -3.74 -4.53
CA MET A 87 3.16 -3.35 -5.69
C MET A 87 2.33 -3.32 -6.98
N ILE A 88 2.56 -2.34 -7.84
CA ILE A 88 2.13 -2.43 -9.25
C ILE A 88 3.33 -2.95 -10.05
N PRO A 89 3.28 -4.19 -10.57
CA PRO A 89 4.38 -4.74 -11.34
C PRO A 89 4.60 -3.99 -12.66
N SER A 90 5.86 -3.74 -12.99
CA SER A 90 6.30 -3.11 -14.23
C SER A 90 7.68 -3.65 -14.64
N ALA A 91 8.03 -3.50 -15.92
CA ALA A 91 9.37 -3.88 -16.38
C ALA A 91 10.50 -3.10 -15.68
N SER A 92 10.21 -1.93 -15.11
CA SER A 92 11.19 -1.10 -14.40
C SER A 92 11.43 -1.50 -12.94
N ASN A 93 10.53 -2.24 -12.31
CA ASN A 93 10.64 -2.65 -10.89
C ASN A 93 10.61 -4.17 -10.68
N CYS A 94 10.43 -4.96 -11.74
CA CYS A 94 10.45 -6.43 -11.70
C CYS A 94 11.63 -6.99 -12.50
N TYR A 95 12.47 -7.81 -11.87
CA TYR A 95 13.55 -8.51 -12.58
C TYR A 95 13.20 -9.98 -12.87
N TRP A 96 12.28 -10.57 -12.10
CA TRP A 96 11.82 -11.95 -12.29
C TRP A 96 10.31 -12.06 -12.11
N TYR A 97 9.72 -12.96 -12.89
CA TYR A 97 8.30 -13.25 -12.93
C TYR A 97 8.10 -14.76 -13.06
N SER A 98 7.11 -15.30 -12.35
CA SER A 98 6.61 -16.65 -12.59
C SER A 98 5.10 -16.74 -12.39
N MET A 99 4.53 -17.77 -13.01
CA MET A 99 3.13 -18.14 -12.85
C MET A 99 3.02 -19.52 -12.23
N GLY A 100 1.96 -19.76 -11.48
CA GLY A 100 1.72 -21.05 -10.88
C GLY A 100 0.34 -21.20 -10.24
N THR A 101 0.30 -22.06 -9.25
CA THR A 101 -0.86 -22.26 -8.40
C THR A 101 -0.42 -22.30 -6.94
N SER A 102 -1.29 -21.84 -6.06
CA SER A 102 -1.02 -21.76 -4.62
C SER A 102 -2.32 -21.94 -3.84
N LYS A 103 -2.21 -22.41 -2.59
CA LYS A 103 -3.38 -22.68 -1.75
C LYS A 103 -3.49 -21.70 -0.60
N VAL A 104 -4.71 -21.22 -0.35
CA VAL A 104 -5.12 -20.50 0.86
C VAL A 104 -6.35 -21.24 1.40
N ASP A 105 -6.30 -21.67 2.66
CA ASP A 105 -7.37 -22.42 3.34
C ASP A 105 -7.92 -23.62 2.54
N GLY A 106 -7.02 -24.35 1.87
CA GLY A 106 -7.35 -25.55 1.08
C GLY A 106 -7.93 -25.27 -0.31
N LYS A 107 -8.23 -24.02 -0.65
CA LYS A 107 -8.66 -23.60 -1.99
C LYS A 107 -7.47 -23.19 -2.84
N GLU A 108 -7.47 -23.59 -4.10
CA GLU A 108 -6.41 -23.32 -5.07
C GLU A 108 -6.71 -22.04 -5.88
N TYR A 109 -5.66 -21.26 -6.13
CA TYR A 109 -5.70 -20.00 -6.86
C TYR A 109 -4.62 -20.01 -7.94
N TYR A 110 -4.90 -19.33 -9.06
CA TYR A 110 -3.86 -18.99 -10.03
C TYR A 110 -2.94 -17.94 -9.41
N THR A 111 -1.63 -18.07 -9.59
CA THR A 111 -0.68 -17.15 -9.00
C THR A 111 0.26 -16.51 -10.01
N GLU A 112 0.54 -15.23 -9.76
CA GLU A 112 1.61 -14.48 -10.39
C GLU A 112 2.58 -14.01 -9.30
N VAL A 113 3.87 -14.33 -9.45
CA VAL A 113 4.90 -13.96 -8.49
C VAL A 113 5.86 -13.00 -9.17
N PHE A 114 6.08 -11.84 -8.54
CA PHE A 114 7.01 -10.82 -8.99
C PHE A 114 8.08 -10.62 -7.93
N GLN A 115 9.34 -10.60 -8.37
CA GLN A 115 10.46 -10.31 -7.51
C GLN A 115 11.07 -8.95 -7.86
N THR A 116 11.23 -8.11 -6.84
CA THR A 116 11.83 -6.78 -6.92
C THR A 116 13.29 -6.83 -6.47
N GLY A 117 14.11 -5.93 -6.99
CA GLY A 117 15.55 -5.88 -6.73
C GLY A 117 16.39 -6.30 -7.94
N THR A 118 17.59 -6.82 -7.69
CA THR A 118 18.51 -7.29 -8.74
C THR A 118 18.64 -8.81 -8.69
N THR A 119 19.09 -9.43 -9.80
CA THR A 119 19.30 -10.89 -9.86
C THR A 119 20.20 -11.44 -8.74
N ASN A 120 21.12 -10.62 -8.22
CA ASN A 120 22.06 -11.02 -7.17
C ASN A 120 21.60 -10.61 -5.76
N HIS A 121 20.58 -9.75 -5.66
CA HIS A 121 19.99 -9.24 -4.43
C HIS A 121 18.47 -9.15 -4.62
N PRO A 122 17.74 -10.28 -4.47
CA PRO A 122 16.29 -10.26 -4.36
C PRO A 122 15.91 -9.46 -3.11
N ASP A 123 15.31 -8.30 -3.30
CA ASP A 123 14.95 -7.43 -2.18
C ASP A 123 13.60 -7.88 -1.60
N GLU A 124 12.59 -8.12 -2.45
CA GLU A 124 11.26 -8.54 -2.01
C GLU A 124 10.53 -9.41 -3.04
N SER A 125 9.58 -10.22 -2.57
CA SER A 125 8.68 -11.02 -3.41
C SER A 125 7.23 -10.66 -3.14
N TYR A 126 6.45 -10.54 -4.21
CA TYR A 126 5.02 -10.28 -4.20
C TYR A 126 4.32 -11.39 -4.97
N GLU A 127 3.52 -12.19 -4.27
CA GLU A 127 2.68 -13.23 -4.88
C GLU A 127 1.23 -12.72 -4.92
N TYR A 128 0.65 -12.64 -6.12
CA TYR A 128 -0.73 -12.25 -6.38
C TYR A 128 -1.54 -13.51 -6.68
N LEU A 129 -2.65 -13.71 -5.98
CA LEU A 129 -3.48 -14.90 -6.06
C LEU A 129 -4.87 -14.53 -6.61
N PHE A 130 -5.18 -15.08 -7.77
CA PHE A 130 -6.39 -14.78 -8.53
C PHE A 130 -7.40 -15.92 -8.51
N GLN A 131 -8.67 -15.53 -8.51
CA GLN A 131 -9.78 -16.41 -8.85
C GLN A 131 -10.43 -15.90 -10.14
N GLY A 132 -10.14 -16.57 -11.26
CA GLY A 132 -10.49 -16.02 -12.57
C GLY A 132 -9.70 -14.73 -12.82
N ASN A 133 -10.40 -13.63 -13.08
CA ASN A 133 -9.78 -12.31 -13.31
C ASN A 133 -9.77 -11.42 -12.05
N GLU A 134 -10.24 -11.94 -10.91
CA GLU A 134 -10.33 -11.20 -9.67
C GLU A 134 -9.08 -11.48 -8.82
N LEU A 135 -8.37 -10.43 -8.42
CA LEU A 135 -7.30 -10.54 -7.42
C LEU A 135 -7.94 -10.70 -6.05
N VAL A 136 -7.74 -11.85 -5.40
CA VAL A 136 -8.40 -12.18 -4.13
C VAL A 136 -7.43 -12.06 -2.95
N TYR A 137 -6.20 -12.54 -3.12
CA TYR A 137 -5.17 -12.46 -2.10
C TYR A 137 -3.86 -11.96 -2.66
N MET A 138 -3.03 -11.45 -1.75
CA MET A 138 -1.63 -11.19 -1.95
C MET A 138 -0.82 -11.81 -0.82
N ARG A 139 0.44 -12.12 -1.11
CA ARG A 139 1.43 -12.44 -0.09
C ARG A 139 2.68 -11.62 -0.29
N HIS A 140 3.14 -11.06 0.82
CA HIS A 140 4.32 -10.23 0.89
C HIS A 140 4.84 -10.25 2.33
N GLY A 141 6.17 -10.29 2.53
CA GLY A 141 6.77 -10.22 3.88
C GLY A 141 6.31 -11.30 4.86
N GLY A 142 5.86 -12.47 4.37
CA GLY A 142 5.26 -13.53 5.19
C GLY A 142 3.78 -13.31 5.56
N ALA A 143 3.20 -12.16 5.24
CA ALA A 143 1.77 -11.90 5.38
C ALA A 143 0.97 -12.57 4.26
N THR A 144 -0.21 -13.06 4.59
CA THR A 144 -1.29 -13.26 3.62
C THR A 144 -2.30 -12.14 3.80
N ILE A 145 -2.64 -11.50 2.70
CA ILE A 145 -3.44 -10.28 2.64
C ILE A 145 -4.63 -10.60 1.74
N LYS A 146 -5.84 -10.40 2.24
CA LYS A 146 -7.06 -10.44 1.43
C LYS A 146 -7.27 -9.06 0.80
N VAL A 147 -7.52 -9.02 -0.49
CA VAL A 147 -7.91 -7.79 -1.19
C VAL A 147 -9.43 -7.68 -1.11
N ASN A 148 -9.92 -6.63 -0.45
CA ASN A 148 -11.37 -6.38 -0.32
C ASN A 148 -11.87 -5.54 -1.49
N GLU A 149 -11.10 -4.52 -1.91
CA GLU A 149 -11.42 -3.67 -3.05
C GLU A 149 -10.13 -3.25 -3.75
N ILE A 150 -10.17 -3.20 -5.09
CA ILE A 150 -9.13 -2.61 -5.92
C ILE A 150 -9.78 -1.85 -7.07
N SER A 151 -9.32 -0.63 -7.32
CA SER A 151 -9.84 0.24 -8.37
C SER A 151 -8.72 1.09 -8.97
N GLY A 152 -8.79 1.34 -10.28
CA GLY A 152 -7.96 2.35 -10.96
C GLY A 152 -8.45 3.79 -10.74
N THR A 153 -9.53 3.97 -9.97
CA THR A 153 -10.08 5.29 -9.61
C THR A 153 -9.67 5.65 -8.18
N PRO A 154 -8.90 6.73 -7.96
CA PRO A 154 -8.46 7.13 -6.62
C PRO A 154 -9.61 7.64 -5.73
N ARG A 155 -9.46 7.48 -4.41
CA ARG A 155 -10.35 8.03 -3.38
C ARG A 155 -9.88 9.41 -2.95
N THR A 156 -10.38 10.45 -3.64
CA THR A 156 -9.93 11.83 -3.42
C THR A 156 -10.23 12.37 -2.02
N ASP A 157 -11.25 11.82 -1.34
CA ASP A 157 -11.58 12.15 0.04
C ASP A 157 -10.51 11.72 1.04
N LEU A 158 -9.71 10.70 0.69
CA LEU A 158 -8.61 10.18 1.50
C LEU A 158 -7.27 10.88 1.18
N LEU A 159 -7.14 11.61 0.07
CA LEU A 159 -5.91 12.30 -0.33
C LEU A 159 -5.69 13.61 0.45
N LYS A 160 -5.86 13.55 1.77
CA LYS A 160 -5.63 14.66 2.70
C LYS A 160 -5.48 14.11 4.12
N ILE A 161 -4.93 14.94 5.01
CA ILE A 161 -5.06 14.69 6.45
C ILE A 161 -6.55 14.75 6.84
N PRO A 162 -7.07 13.79 7.62
CA PRO A 162 -8.47 13.82 8.03
C PRO A 162 -8.81 15.07 8.86
N ASP A 163 -10.04 15.56 8.68
CA ASP A 163 -10.49 16.77 9.36
C ASP A 163 -10.51 16.56 10.89
N GLY A 164 -10.12 17.60 11.64
CA GLY A 164 -10.08 17.56 13.12
C GLY A 164 -8.79 16.98 13.72
N TYR A 165 -7.75 16.76 12.92
CA TYR A 165 -6.41 16.44 13.41
C TYR A 165 -5.63 17.71 13.74
N THR A 166 -4.78 17.65 14.76
CA THR A 166 -3.95 18.76 15.25
C THR A 166 -2.50 18.61 14.78
N ASP A 167 -1.90 19.69 14.27
CA ASP A 167 -0.49 19.73 13.89
C ASP A 167 0.40 19.77 15.13
N THR A 168 1.33 18.82 15.26
CA THR A 168 2.29 18.76 16.37
C THR A 168 3.73 19.00 15.93
N THR A 169 3.96 19.50 14.71
CA THR A 169 5.32 19.67 14.15
C THR A 169 6.21 20.58 15.01
N ASN A 170 5.62 21.52 15.74
CA ASN A 170 6.34 22.50 16.58
C ASN A 170 5.95 22.44 18.07
N SER A 171 5.35 21.33 18.52
CA SER A 171 4.86 21.14 19.90
C SER A 171 5.93 20.71 20.89
#